data_AF-A0A7W0V1G6-F1
#
_entry.id   AF-A0A7W0V1G6-F1
#
_cell.length_a   1.000
_cell.length_b   1.000
_cell.length_c   1.000
_cell.angle_alpha   90.00
_cell.angle_beta   90.00
_cell.angle_gamma   90.00
#
_symmetry.space_group_name_H-M   'P 1'
#
loop_
_entity.id
_entity.type
_entity.pdbx_description
1 polymer ?
#
loop_
_entity_poly.entity_id
_entity_poly.type
_entity_poly.pdbx_seq_one_letter_code
_entity_poly.pdbx_strand_id
1 'polypeptide(L)'
;MSYSADYLPRVETNVHASSNPVAILNDGGSPKASISTTQEAGAKKVDYKRDIQPILTASCYACHVGEKAQAELRLDTKAGALKGGVSGPVIIAGNSKGSLLIQRVHGEGGRMMPPSGQLPKEQLGLLAAWIDEGAEWPEGETVASKNTPPAQSQTADGKAAGQTLDFEKDIQPILKASCYQCHTGGQPAAGLRLDAKTLAMKGGVSGPVIVPGNAQGSRLIHRVLGLNDEPRMPLNHP
;
A
#
# COMPACT_ATOMS: atom_id res chain seq x y z
N MET A 1 58.85 31.25 -49.76
CA MET A 1 58.67 32.61 -49.18
C MET A 1 57.50 32.53 -48.22
N SER A 2 57.52 32.85 -46.93
CA SER A 2 58.50 33.29 -45.92
C SER A 2 57.76 33.07 -44.58
N TYR A 3 58.34 32.37 -43.61
CA TYR A 3 58.83 32.90 -42.31
C TYR A 3 57.88 33.94 -41.68
N SER A 4 57.20 33.64 -40.56
CA SER A 4 57.66 33.84 -39.16
C SER A 4 56.38 34.16 -38.36
N ALA A 5 56.20 34.01 -37.05
CA ALA A 5 56.88 33.47 -35.88
C ALA A 5 55.73 33.38 -34.83
N ASP A 6 55.74 32.61 -33.75
CA ASP A 6 56.54 32.84 -32.54
C ASP A 6 56.13 31.81 -31.46
N TYR A 7 57.15 31.18 -30.89
CA TYR A 7 57.39 31.04 -29.43
C TYR A 7 56.43 30.21 -28.53
N LEU A 8 56.87 28.98 -28.24
CA LEU A 8 56.72 28.26 -26.95
C LEU A 8 57.78 28.78 -25.93
N PRO A 9 57.95 28.25 -24.69
CA PRO A 9 57.04 27.74 -23.64
C PRO A 9 57.38 28.30 -22.23
N ARG A 10 56.59 28.01 -21.18
CA ARG A 10 57.14 27.51 -19.89
C ARG A 10 56.08 26.95 -18.93
N VAL A 11 56.38 25.74 -18.47
CA VAL A 11 55.84 25.04 -17.31
C VAL A 11 56.49 25.56 -16.02
N GLU A 12 55.72 25.83 -14.98
CA GLU A 12 56.22 25.79 -13.60
C GLU A 12 55.17 25.13 -12.68
N THR A 13 55.59 23.98 -12.15
CA THR A 13 55.00 23.24 -11.04
C THR A 13 55.26 23.97 -9.74
N ASN A 14 54.27 24.07 -8.85
CA ASN A 14 54.58 24.30 -7.44
C ASN A 14 53.84 23.30 -6.53
N VAL A 15 54.64 22.43 -5.94
CA VAL A 15 54.32 21.40 -4.97
C VAL A 15 54.64 21.97 -3.58
N HIS A 16 53.62 22.27 -2.77
CA HIS A 16 53.83 22.54 -1.36
C HIS A 16 53.68 21.25 -0.55
N ALA A 17 54.82 20.63 -0.26
CA ALA A 17 54.99 19.81 0.92
C ALA A 17 55.22 20.73 2.13
N SER A 18 54.44 20.56 3.19
CA SER A 18 54.78 21.11 4.51
C SER A 18 54.48 20.08 5.57
N SER A 19 55.55 19.38 5.94
CA SER A 19 55.67 18.53 7.12
C SER A 19 55.33 19.33 8.38
N ASN A 20 54.55 18.75 9.29
CA ASN A 20 54.51 19.24 10.66
C ASN A 20 54.74 18.08 11.66
N PRO A 21 55.56 18.29 12.71
CA PRO A 21 56.21 17.24 13.46
C PRO A 21 55.38 16.70 14.62
N VAL A 22 55.74 15.49 15.04
CA VAL A 22 55.31 14.84 16.27
C VAL A 22 56.04 15.47 17.46
N ALA A 23 55.30 15.91 18.48
CA ALA A 23 55.81 16.19 19.81
C ALA A 23 54.85 15.64 20.87
N ILE A 24 55.44 15.13 21.94
CA ILE A 24 54.93 14.18 22.94
C ILE A 24 54.67 14.92 24.27
N LEU A 25 53.97 14.23 25.20
CA LEU A 25 53.77 14.46 26.66
C LEU A 25 52.47 15.20 27.05
N ASN A 26 51.73 14.89 28.13
CA ASN A 26 51.47 13.71 28.96
C ASN A 26 50.25 14.05 29.88
N ASP A 27 49.68 13.05 30.55
CA ASP A 27 48.83 13.10 31.77
C ASP A 27 47.33 13.44 31.69
N GLY A 28 46.50 12.47 32.13
CA GLY A 28 45.07 12.69 32.46
C GLY A 28 44.17 11.49 32.19
N GLY A 29 44.15 10.52 33.12
CA GLY A 29 43.35 9.30 32.99
C GLY A 29 41.83 9.51 33.06
N SER A 30 41.12 8.74 32.21
CA SER A 30 39.70 8.31 32.25
C SER A 30 38.63 9.42 32.14
N PRO A 31 37.59 9.23 31.30
CA PRO A 31 36.79 8.02 31.30
C PRO A 31 36.92 7.20 30.01
N LYS A 32 37.12 5.89 30.21
CA LYS A 32 36.87 4.88 29.19
C LYS A 32 35.44 5.04 28.70
N ALA A 33 35.33 5.38 27.41
CA ALA A 33 34.10 5.26 26.63
C ALA A 33 33.53 3.87 26.89
N SER A 34 32.51 3.84 27.73
CA SER A 34 31.76 2.65 28.03
C SER A 34 30.92 2.37 26.80
N ILE A 35 31.28 1.28 26.11
CA ILE A 35 30.37 0.38 25.40
C ILE A 35 29.08 1.06 24.92
N SER A 36 29.07 1.47 23.64
CA SER A 36 27.82 1.53 22.88
C SER A 36 27.15 0.18 23.02
N THR A 37 26.24 0.10 23.99
CA THR A 37 25.23 -0.93 24.08
C THR A 37 24.41 -0.73 22.82
N THR A 38 24.64 -1.58 21.83
CA THR A 38 23.67 -1.81 20.77
C THR A 38 22.39 -2.20 21.49
N GLN A 39 21.49 -1.23 21.64
CA GLN A 39 20.15 -1.45 22.10
C GLN A 39 19.48 -2.27 21.01
N GLU A 40 19.59 -3.59 21.14
CA GLU A 40 18.65 -4.52 20.54
C GLU A 40 17.30 -4.16 21.17
N ALA A 41 16.61 -3.22 20.52
CA ALA A 41 15.25 -2.89 20.83
C ALA A 41 14.45 -4.15 20.54
N GLY A 42 14.25 -4.98 21.55
CA GLY A 42 13.21 -5.99 21.54
C GLY A 42 11.94 -5.23 21.18
N ALA A 43 11.52 -5.35 19.93
CA ALA A 43 10.38 -4.63 19.39
C ALA A 43 9.21 -5.02 20.28
N LYS A 44 8.79 -4.07 21.13
CA LYS A 44 7.67 -4.28 22.03
C LYS A 44 6.47 -4.49 21.12
N LYS A 45 5.85 -5.67 21.19
CA LYS A 45 4.67 -6.04 20.40
C LYS A 45 3.67 -4.89 20.41
N VAL A 46 3.15 -4.53 19.24
CA VAL A 46 2.25 -3.40 19.11
C VAL A 46 0.94 -3.74 19.81
N ASP A 47 0.52 -2.88 20.72
CA ASP A 47 -0.74 -3.07 21.45
C ASP A 47 -1.84 -2.26 20.77
N TYR A 48 -2.92 -2.93 20.37
CA TYR A 48 -4.00 -2.28 19.63
C TYR A 48 -4.62 -1.13 20.44
N LYS A 49 -4.92 -1.30 21.72
CA LYS A 49 -5.63 -0.29 22.52
C LYS A 49 -4.74 0.91 22.82
N ARG A 50 -3.47 0.66 23.13
CA ARG A 50 -2.49 1.70 23.48
C ARG A 50 -1.98 2.45 22.26
N ASP A 51 -1.66 1.74 21.19
CA ASP A 51 -0.87 2.28 20.07
C ASP A 51 -1.73 2.55 18.83
N ILE A 52 -2.69 1.67 18.49
CA ILE A 52 -3.42 1.71 17.21
C ILE A 52 -4.75 2.45 17.33
N GLN A 53 -5.54 2.15 18.35
CA GLN A 53 -6.86 2.74 18.56
C GLN A 53 -6.81 4.28 18.63
N PRO A 54 -5.82 4.94 19.26
CA PRO A 54 -5.74 6.39 19.25
C PRO A 54 -5.52 6.96 17.84
N ILE A 55 -4.72 6.29 17.00
CA ILE A 55 -4.46 6.70 15.62
C ILE A 55 -5.75 6.58 14.80
N LEU A 56 -6.43 5.43 14.88
CA LEU A 56 -7.69 5.22 14.15
C LEU A 56 -8.79 6.18 14.62
N THR A 57 -8.84 6.47 15.92
CA THR A 57 -9.80 7.43 16.48
C THR A 57 -9.55 8.84 15.96
N ALA A 58 -8.30 9.30 15.97
CA ALA A 58 -7.94 10.65 15.56
C ALA A 58 -8.05 10.87 14.05
N SER A 59 -7.77 9.85 13.24
CA SER A 59 -7.56 10.04 11.80
C SER A 59 -8.55 9.29 10.92
N CYS A 60 -9.25 8.27 11.41
CA CYS A 60 -10.07 7.40 10.56
C CYS A 60 -11.56 7.43 10.95
N TYR A 61 -11.86 7.46 12.25
CA TYR A 61 -13.24 7.28 12.74
C TYR A 61 -14.18 8.42 12.38
N ALA A 62 -13.68 9.61 12.06
CA ALA A 62 -14.53 10.70 11.59
C ALA A 62 -15.37 10.33 10.35
N CYS A 63 -14.89 9.39 9.52
CA CYS A 63 -15.57 8.98 8.29
C CYS A 63 -15.78 7.46 8.16
N HIS A 64 -15.01 6.63 8.84
CA HIS A 64 -15.05 5.17 8.73
C HIS A 64 -15.66 4.48 9.97
N VAL A 65 -16.75 5.05 10.50
CA VAL A 65 -17.48 4.57 11.68
C VAL A 65 -18.98 4.47 11.37
N GLY A 66 -19.67 3.55 12.04
CA GLY A 66 -21.13 3.43 11.97
C GLY A 66 -21.68 3.04 10.59
N GLU A 67 -23.00 2.97 10.46
CA GLU A 67 -23.65 2.49 9.23
C GLU A 67 -23.46 3.39 8.02
N LYS A 68 -23.16 4.68 8.25
CA LYS A 68 -22.90 5.67 7.20
C LYS A 68 -21.42 5.85 6.88
N ALA A 69 -20.61 4.85 7.24
CA ALA A 69 -19.18 4.88 6.98
C ALA A 69 -18.89 5.03 5.49
N GLN A 70 -17.96 5.92 5.15
CA GLN A 70 -17.56 6.14 3.77
C GLN A 70 -16.97 4.86 3.18
N ALA A 71 -17.28 4.60 1.90
CA ALA A 71 -16.87 3.39 1.19
C ALA A 71 -17.30 2.08 1.89
N GLU A 72 -18.35 2.14 2.73
CA GLU A 72 -18.82 1.04 3.59
C GLU A 72 -17.72 0.46 4.52
N LEU A 73 -16.61 1.18 4.68
CA LEU A 73 -15.46 0.72 5.46
C LEU A 73 -15.62 1.11 6.92
N ARG A 74 -15.69 0.10 7.79
CA ARG A 74 -15.78 0.24 9.25
C ARG A 74 -14.42 -0.04 9.88
N LEU A 75 -13.79 0.95 10.48
CA LEU A 75 -12.52 0.78 11.20
C LEU A 75 -12.68 0.77 12.73
N ASP A 76 -13.90 1.04 13.20
CA ASP A 76 -14.27 1.06 14.62
C ASP A 76 -14.50 -0.34 15.20
N THR A 77 -14.71 -1.35 14.36
CA THR A 77 -14.91 -2.73 14.80
C THR A 77 -13.99 -3.68 14.06
N LYS A 78 -13.50 -4.72 14.76
CA LYS A 78 -12.69 -5.78 14.16
C LYS A 78 -13.37 -6.40 12.94
N ALA A 79 -14.62 -6.80 13.10
CA ALA A 79 -15.39 -7.46 12.03
C ALA A 79 -15.53 -6.56 10.80
N GLY A 80 -15.81 -5.27 11.01
CA GLY A 80 -15.88 -4.29 9.94
C GLY A 80 -14.54 -4.06 9.24
N ALA A 81 -13.46 -3.95 10.01
CA ALA A 81 -12.14 -3.64 9.48
C ALA A 81 -11.58 -4.81 8.66
N LEU A 82 -11.84 -6.04 9.10
CA LEU A 82 -11.47 -7.27 8.39
C LEU A 82 -12.38 -7.57 7.19
N LYS A 83 -13.67 -7.20 7.24
CA LYS A 83 -14.57 -7.27 6.08
C LYS A 83 -14.06 -6.38 4.94
N GLY A 84 -13.51 -5.21 5.28
CA GLY A 84 -13.11 -4.20 4.31
C GLY A 84 -14.29 -3.37 3.81
N GLY A 85 -14.06 -2.59 2.75
CA GLY A 85 -15.06 -1.70 2.16
C GLY A 85 -15.39 -2.10 0.72
N VAL A 86 -16.02 -1.18 -0.02
CA VAL A 86 -16.35 -1.36 -1.45
C VAL A 86 -15.12 -1.62 -2.33
N SER A 87 -13.94 -1.21 -1.89
CA SER A 87 -12.66 -1.46 -2.55
C SER A 87 -12.02 -2.81 -2.17
N GLY A 88 -12.72 -3.65 -1.39
CA GLY A 88 -12.22 -4.94 -0.92
C GLY A 88 -11.56 -4.89 0.47
N PRO A 89 -10.80 -5.93 0.84
CA PRO A 89 -10.12 -6.02 2.13
C PRO A 89 -9.14 -4.86 2.34
N VAL A 90 -9.28 -4.16 3.48
CA VAL A 90 -8.45 -2.99 3.78
C VAL A 90 -7.23 -3.35 4.63
N ILE A 91 -7.33 -4.43 5.40
CA ILE A 91 -6.27 -4.96 6.26
C ILE A 91 -5.99 -6.39 5.83
N ILE A 92 -4.74 -6.68 5.50
CA ILE A 92 -4.22 -8.02 5.22
C ILE A 92 -3.23 -8.35 6.33
N ALA A 93 -3.67 -9.14 7.29
CA ALA A 93 -2.82 -9.60 8.40
C ALA A 93 -1.52 -10.23 7.87
N GLY A 94 -0.37 -9.78 8.38
CA GLY A 94 0.96 -10.19 7.95
C GLY A 94 1.49 -9.49 6.69
N ASN A 95 0.74 -8.54 6.10
CA ASN A 95 1.17 -7.84 4.89
C ASN A 95 0.70 -6.37 4.86
N SER A 96 1.43 -5.49 5.53
CA SER A 96 1.22 -4.05 5.56
C SER A 96 1.32 -3.42 4.16
N LYS A 97 2.32 -3.81 3.37
CA LYS A 97 2.55 -3.29 2.00
C LYS A 97 1.41 -3.59 1.03
N GLY A 98 0.78 -4.76 1.19
CA GLY A 98 -0.39 -5.16 0.40
C GLY A 98 -1.72 -4.64 0.94
N SER A 99 -1.73 -4.05 2.14
CA SER A 99 -2.96 -3.60 2.78
C SER A 99 -3.39 -2.22 2.27
N LEU A 100 -4.65 -2.10 1.85
CA LEU A 100 -5.19 -0.82 1.35
C LEU A 100 -5.12 0.29 2.39
N LEU A 101 -5.17 -0.05 3.68
CA LEU A 101 -5.04 0.94 4.74
C LEU A 101 -3.75 1.74 4.59
N ILE A 102 -2.63 1.06 4.38
CA ILE A 102 -1.30 1.68 4.27
C ILE A 102 -1.15 2.41 2.94
N GLN A 103 -1.58 1.80 1.85
CA GLN A 103 -1.55 2.40 0.51
C GLN A 103 -2.34 3.72 0.46
N ARG A 104 -3.55 3.75 1.02
CA ARG A 104 -4.39 4.96 1.05
C ARG A 104 -3.81 6.07 1.92
N VAL A 105 -3.11 5.73 3.01
CA VAL A 105 -2.37 6.70 3.83
C VAL A 105 -1.16 7.27 3.09
N HIS A 106 -0.57 6.51 2.16
CA HIS A 106 0.44 7.00 1.25
C HIS A 106 -0.10 7.78 0.04
N GLY A 107 -1.41 7.73 -0.20
CA GLY A 107 -2.02 8.33 -1.40
C GLY A 107 -1.86 7.45 -2.65
N GLU A 108 -1.53 6.18 -2.47
CA GLU A 108 -1.43 5.21 -3.56
C GLU A 108 -2.82 4.69 -3.93
N GLY A 109 -3.07 4.49 -5.24
CA GLY A 109 -4.35 3.96 -5.72
C GLY A 109 -5.56 4.91 -5.55
N GLY A 110 -5.33 6.22 -5.45
CA GLY A 110 -6.41 7.22 -5.51
C GLY A 110 -6.30 8.31 -4.46
N ARG A 111 -7.43 8.76 -3.90
CA ARG A 111 -7.42 9.84 -2.91
C ARG A 111 -6.70 9.41 -1.63
N MET A 112 -5.75 10.22 -1.18
CA MET A 112 -5.07 10.08 0.10
C MET A 112 -6.07 10.18 1.26
N MET A 113 -5.92 9.27 2.23
CA MET A 113 -6.71 9.25 3.46
C MET A 113 -5.75 9.18 4.66
N PRO A 114 -5.86 10.07 5.65
CA PRO A 114 -6.98 10.98 5.86
C PRO A 114 -6.89 12.25 5.00
N PRO A 115 -8.03 12.93 4.73
CA PRO A 115 -8.05 14.20 3.99
C PRO A 115 -7.31 15.33 4.72
N SER A 116 -7.04 15.16 6.02
CA SER A 116 -6.21 16.05 6.82
C SER A 116 -4.72 15.98 6.48
N GLY A 117 -4.30 15.09 5.58
CA GLY A 117 -2.92 14.89 5.18
C GLY A 117 -2.31 13.60 5.76
N GLN A 118 -1.09 13.30 5.34
CA GLN A 118 -0.41 12.06 5.71
C GLN A 118 -0.13 11.96 7.21
N LEU A 119 -0.25 10.75 7.76
CA LEU A 119 0.09 10.47 9.16
C LEU A 119 1.59 10.70 9.41
N PRO A 120 1.96 11.09 10.65
CA PRO A 120 3.36 11.05 11.09
C PRO A 120 3.98 9.68 10.84
N LYS A 121 5.28 9.67 10.49
CA LYS A 121 6.00 8.43 10.12
C LYS A 121 5.94 7.38 11.23
N GLU A 122 5.95 7.83 12.48
CA GLU A 122 5.89 6.99 13.67
C GLU A 122 4.53 6.30 13.78
N GLN A 123 3.43 7.02 13.53
CA GLN A 123 2.08 6.46 13.55
C GLN A 123 1.85 5.50 12.38
N LEU A 124 2.36 5.84 11.21
CA LEU A 124 2.32 4.96 10.05
C LEU A 124 3.13 3.68 10.29
N GLY A 125 4.31 3.81 10.90
CA GLY A 125 5.14 2.68 11.30
C GLY A 125 4.44 1.75 12.30
N LEU A 126 3.72 2.31 13.27
CA LEU A 126 2.89 1.53 14.20
C LEU A 126 1.76 0.80 13.49
N LEU A 127 1.04 1.45 12.58
CA LEU A 127 -0.01 0.80 11.78
C LEU A 127 0.56 -0.34 10.94
N ALA A 128 1.69 -0.11 10.25
CA ALA A 128 2.33 -1.13 9.43
C ALA A 128 2.81 -2.32 10.27
N ALA A 129 3.52 -2.05 11.38
CA ALA A 129 3.99 -3.09 12.30
C ALA A 129 2.84 -3.91 12.88
N TRP A 130 1.75 -3.27 13.32
CA TRP A 130 0.57 -3.97 13.81
C TRP A 130 -0.04 -4.89 12.75
N ILE A 131 -0.14 -4.44 11.50
CA ILE A 131 -0.64 -5.28 10.41
C ILE A 131 0.31 -6.45 10.17
N ASP A 132 1.61 -6.22 10.12
CA ASP A 132 2.64 -7.24 9.89
C ASP A 132 2.71 -8.27 11.04
N GLU A 133 2.40 -7.85 12.26
CA GLU A 133 2.25 -8.72 13.44
C GLU A 133 0.94 -9.53 13.44
N GLY A 134 0.09 -9.37 12.42
CA GLY A 134 -1.14 -10.15 12.25
C GLY A 134 -2.43 -9.37 12.51
N ALA A 135 -2.34 -8.04 12.67
CA ALA A 135 -3.46 -7.14 12.95
C ALA A 135 -4.32 -7.63 14.12
N GLU A 136 -3.69 -7.98 15.25
CA GLU A 136 -4.41 -8.49 16.42
C GLU A 136 -5.31 -7.41 17.04
N TRP A 137 -6.55 -7.80 17.34
CA TRP A 137 -7.54 -6.97 18.00
C TRP A 137 -7.87 -7.55 19.37
N PRO A 138 -8.21 -6.72 20.37
CA PRO A 138 -8.69 -7.18 21.66
C PRO A 138 -9.94 -8.05 21.49
N GLU A 139 -10.02 -9.14 22.24
CA GLU A 139 -11.19 -10.00 22.27
C GLU A 139 -12.39 -9.25 22.87
N GLY A 140 -13.54 -9.26 22.18
CA GLY A 140 -14.82 -8.76 22.71
C GLY A 140 -15.21 -7.31 22.40
N GLU A 141 -14.47 -6.55 21.59
CA GLU A 141 -14.79 -5.14 21.34
C GLU A 141 -15.64 -4.92 20.07
N THR A 142 -16.96 -5.01 20.23
CA THR A 142 -17.89 -4.13 19.50
C THR A 142 -17.92 -2.81 20.26
N VAL A 143 -17.31 -1.74 19.73
CA VAL A 143 -17.55 -0.40 20.31
C VAL A 143 -19.00 -0.03 20.01
N ALA A 144 -19.86 -0.28 21.00
CA ALA A 144 -21.28 -0.01 20.94
C ALA A 144 -21.50 1.51 20.85
N SER A 145 -21.73 2.01 19.64
CA SER A 145 -22.39 3.30 19.49
C SER A 145 -23.86 3.08 19.83
N LYS A 146 -24.28 3.60 21.00
CA LYS A 146 -25.66 3.60 21.46
C LYS A 146 -26.50 4.39 20.44
N ASN A 147 -27.18 3.67 19.53
CA ASN A 147 -28.53 3.92 19.04
C ASN A 147 -28.80 2.99 17.84
N THR A 148 -29.58 1.94 18.09
CA THR A 148 -30.16 1.04 17.07
C THR A 148 -31.67 1.04 17.25
N PRO A 149 -32.44 1.12 16.16
CA PRO A 149 -33.50 0.15 15.92
C PRO A 149 -33.12 -0.79 14.77
N PRO A 150 -33.62 -2.05 14.78
CA PRO A 150 -32.94 -3.18 14.16
C PRO A 150 -33.20 -3.36 12.67
N ALA A 151 -32.16 -3.86 12.01
CA ALA A 151 -32.16 -4.88 10.96
C ALA A 151 -33.16 -4.77 9.79
N GLN A 152 -32.62 -4.48 8.61
CA GLN A 152 -32.89 -5.33 7.45
C GLN A 152 -31.58 -5.63 6.72
N SER A 153 -31.03 -6.79 7.08
CA SER A 153 -30.05 -7.53 6.30
C SER A 153 -30.74 -8.01 5.01
N GLN A 154 -30.36 -7.48 3.86
CA GLN A 154 -30.64 -8.14 2.59
C GLN A 154 -29.37 -8.85 2.15
N THR A 155 -29.50 -10.17 2.18
CA THR A 155 -28.54 -11.19 1.82
C THR A 155 -28.10 -11.03 0.37
N ALA A 156 -26.85 -10.63 0.16
CA ALA A 156 -26.12 -11.07 -1.03
C ALA A 156 -25.67 -12.50 -0.76
N ASP A 157 -26.23 -13.46 -1.49
CA ASP A 157 -25.91 -14.88 -1.42
C ASP A 157 -24.43 -15.11 -1.75
N GLY A 158 -23.59 -15.00 -0.73
CA GLY A 158 -22.19 -15.43 -0.75
C GLY A 158 -22.14 -16.95 -0.70
N LYS A 159 -22.03 -17.57 -1.87
CA LYS A 159 -21.75 -19.00 -1.96
C LYS A 159 -20.30 -19.26 -1.56
N ALA A 160 -20.14 -19.94 -0.43
CA ALA A 160 -18.88 -20.22 0.24
C ALA A 160 -17.92 -21.13 -0.55
N ALA A 161 -16.65 -21.05 -0.13
CA ALA A 161 -15.50 -21.84 -0.55
C ALA A 161 -15.83 -23.32 -0.78
N GLY A 162 -15.45 -23.83 -1.96
CA GLY A 162 -15.64 -25.22 -2.38
C GLY A 162 -16.29 -25.38 -3.75
N GLN A 163 -16.71 -24.30 -4.40
CA GLN A 163 -17.25 -24.35 -5.75
C GLN A 163 -16.20 -23.90 -6.76
N THR A 164 -15.88 -24.78 -7.72
CA THR A 164 -15.12 -24.40 -8.90
C THR A 164 -15.94 -23.39 -9.70
N LEU A 165 -15.58 -22.11 -9.62
CA LEU A 165 -16.20 -21.06 -10.41
C LEU A 165 -16.03 -21.38 -11.91
N ASP A 166 -17.12 -21.36 -12.66
CA ASP A 166 -17.13 -21.57 -14.10
C ASP A 166 -17.02 -20.20 -14.79
N PHE A 167 -16.07 -20.07 -15.73
CA PHE A 167 -15.79 -18.77 -16.33
C PHE A 167 -16.99 -18.28 -17.13
N GLU A 168 -17.57 -19.15 -17.96
CA GLU A 168 -18.67 -18.85 -18.86
C GLU A 168 -19.97 -18.53 -18.10
N LYS A 169 -20.26 -19.24 -17.01
CA LYS A 169 -21.49 -19.04 -16.23
C LYS A 169 -21.39 -17.96 -15.18
N ASP A 170 -20.28 -17.88 -14.45
CA ASP A 170 -20.19 -17.03 -13.25
C ASP A 170 -19.45 -15.72 -13.53
N ILE A 171 -18.42 -15.74 -14.38
CA ILE A 171 -17.54 -14.57 -14.60
C ILE A 171 -17.93 -13.79 -15.86
N GLN A 172 -18.27 -14.49 -16.93
CA GLN A 172 -18.58 -13.89 -18.23
C GLN A 172 -19.73 -12.88 -18.17
N PRO A 173 -20.84 -13.12 -17.44
CA PRO A 173 -21.91 -12.13 -17.33
C PRO A 173 -21.46 -10.81 -16.70
N ILE A 174 -20.58 -10.87 -15.69
CA ILE A 174 -20.02 -9.70 -15.02
C ILE A 174 -19.14 -8.91 -15.99
N LEU A 175 -18.22 -9.59 -16.69
CA LEU A 175 -17.35 -8.95 -17.67
C LEU A 175 -18.14 -8.37 -18.85
N LYS A 176 -19.23 -9.03 -19.26
CA LYS A 176 -20.12 -8.54 -20.31
C LYS A 176 -20.82 -7.25 -19.91
N ALA A 177 -21.28 -7.15 -18.66
CA ALA A 177 -21.98 -5.98 -18.16
C ALA A 177 -21.07 -4.74 -18.06
N SER A 178 -19.80 -4.92 -17.68
CA SER A 178 -18.94 -3.78 -17.30
C SER A 178 -17.71 -3.57 -18.19
N CYS A 179 -17.24 -4.60 -18.88
CA CYS A 179 -15.93 -4.56 -19.54
C CYS A 179 -16.01 -4.70 -21.07
N TYR A 180 -17.01 -5.39 -21.61
CA TYR A 180 -17.03 -5.74 -23.04
C TYR A 180 -17.15 -4.55 -23.96
N GLN A 181 -17.75 -3.44 -23.51
CA GLN A 181 -17.88 -2.25 -24.33
C GLN A 181 -16.53 -1.78 -24.91
N CYS A 182 -15.43 -1.96 -24.16
CA CYS A 182 -14.10 -1.52 -24.57
C CYS A 182 -13.10 -2.68 -24.72
N HIS A 183 -13.27 -3.80 -24.02
CA HIS A 183 -12.32 -4.92 -24.01
C HIS A 183 -12.79 -6.13 -24.83
N THR A 184 -13.45 -5.88 -25.96
CA THR A 184 -13.86 -6.91 -26.94
C THR A 184 -13.60 -6.45 -28.38
N GLY A 185 -13.85 -7.34 -29.35
CA GLY A 185 -13.85 -7.00 -30.77
C GLY A 185 -12.46 -6.82 -31.39
N GLY A 186 -12.41 -6.11 -32.53
CA GLY A 186 -11.20 -5.98 -33.36
C GLY A 186 -10.16 -4.98 -32.85
N GLN A 187 -10.56 -4.00 -32.05
CA GLN A 187 -9.67 -2.97 -31.49
C GLN A 187 -9.94 -2.75 -29.99
N PRO A 188 -9.72 -3.78 -29.16
CA PRO A 188 -9.96 -3.68 -27.73
C PRO A 188 -8.98 -2.71 -27.07
N ALA A 189 -9.44 -2.00 -26.04
CA ALA A 189 -8.61 -1.11 -25.24
C ALA A 189 -7.40 -1.87 -24.66
N ALA A 190 -6.21 -1.30 -24.85
CA ALA A 190 -4.93 -1.90 -24.49
C ALA A 190 -4.71 -3.33 -25.06
N GLY A 191 -5.34 -3.68 -26.18
CA GLY A 191 -5.24 -5.01 -26.78
C GLY A 191 -5.88 -6.14 -25.93
N LEU A 192 -6.55 -5.80 -24.82
CA LEU A 192 -7.06 -6.78 -23.86
C LEU A 192 -8.45 -7.27 -24.24
N ARG A 193 -8.59 -8.58 -24.43
CA ARG A 193 -9.86 -9.24 -24.74
C ARG A 193 -10.39 -10.01 -23.54
N LEU A 194 -11.57 -9.63 -23.05
CA LEU A 194 -12.21 -10.24 -21.86
C LEU A 194 -13.41 -11.13 -22.21
N ASP A 195 -13.71 -11.28 -23.51
CA ASP A 195 -14.85 -12.02 -24.03
C ASP A 195 -14.64 -13.53 -24.19
N ALA A 196 -13.40 -13.99 -24.06
CA ALA A 196 -13.05 -15.40 -24.03
C ALA A 196 -11.97 -15.67 -22.98
N LYS A 197 -12.10 -16.76 -22.23
CA LYS A 197 -11.17 -17.16 -21.15
C LYS A 197 -9.71 -17.17 -21.61
N THR A 198 -9.44 -17.83 -22.72
CA THR A 198 -8.06 -17.98 -23.25
C THR A 198 -7.44 -16.64 -23.61
N LEU A 199 -8.23 -15.70 -24.14
CA LEU A 199 -7.77 -14.36 -24.48
C LEU A 199 -7.59 -13.47 -23.24
N ALA A 200 -8.50 -13.57 -22.27
CA ALA A 200 -8.40 -12.85 -21.00
C ALA A 200 -7.12 -13.23 -20.23
N MET A 201 -6.79 -14.53 -20.28
CA MET A 201 -5.58 -15.10 -19.68
C MET A 201 -4.29 -14.70 -20.41
N LYS A 202 -4.35 -14.51 -21.74
CA LYS A 202 -3.22 -14.01 -22.54
C LYS A 202 -2.85 -12.57 -22.14
N GLY A 203 -3.82 -11.79 -21.68
CA GLY A 203 -3.63 -10.39 -21.30
C GLY A 203 -3.61 -9.44 -22.51
N GLY A 204 -3.17 -8.20 -22.25
CA GLY A 204 -3.11 -7.12 -23.25
C GLY A 204 -1.69 -6.72 -23.60
N VAL A 205 -1.53 -5.53 -24.19
CA VAL A 205 -0.23 -4.98 -24.60
C VAL A 205 0.74 -4.77 -23.43
N SER A 206 0.21 -4.60 -22.21
CA SER A 206 0.99 -4.46 -20.99
C SER A 206 1.25 -5.81 -20.29
N GLY A 207 0.98 -6.93 -20.96
CA GLY A 207 1.16 -8.28 -20.40
C GLY A 207 -0.09 -8.86 -19.74
N PRO A 208 0.08 -9.95 -18.94
CA PRO A 208 -1.01 -10.66 -18.28
C PRO A 208 -1.80 -9.76 -17.33
N VAL A 209 -3.12 -9.91 -17.31
CA VAL A 209 -4.00 -9.18 -16.37
C VAL A 209 -4.62 -10.08 -15.30
N ILE A 210 -4.61 -11.39 -15.52
CA ILE A 210 -5.08 -12.41 -14.57
C ILE A 210 -3.88 -13.29 -14.21
N VAL A 211 -3.64 -13.44 -12.92
CA VAL A 211 -2.67 -14.40 -12.36
C VAL A 211 -3.46 -15.49 -11.64
N PRO A 212 -3.53 -16.71 -12.18
CA PRO A 212 -4.28 -17.81 -11.57
C PRO A 212 -3.86 -18.06 -10.13
N GLY A 213 -4.84 -18.22 -9.24
CA GLY A 213 -4.60 -18.43 -7.81
C GLY A 213 -4.08 -17.20 -7.05
N ASN A 214 -3.86 -16.06 -7.73
CA ASN A 214 -3.37 -14.83 -7.11
C ASN A 214 -4.17 -13.61 -7.59
N ALA A 215 -5.34 -13.40 -6.98
CA ALA A 215 -6.17 -12.24 -7.26
C ALA A 215 -5.46 -10.92 -6.93
N GLN A 216 -4.64 -10.89 -5.88
CA GLN A 216 -3.86 -9.73 -5.43
C GLN A 216 -2.68 -9.42 -6.36
N GLY A 217 -2.18 -10.39 -7.13
CA GLY A 217 -1.20 -10.16 -8.18
C GLY A 217 -1.83 -9.85 -9.54
N SER A 218 -3.15 -10.01 -9.65
CA SER A 218 -3.87 -9.82 -10.90
C SER A 218 -4.13 -8.35 -11.15
N ARG A 219 -3.48 -7.79 -12.17
CA ARG A 219 -3.69 -6.39 -12.58
C ARG A 219 -5.15 -6.09 -12.88
N LEU A 220 -5.95 -7.05 -13.37
CA LEU A 220 -7.39 -6.90 -13.55
C LEU A 220 -8.07 -6.46 -12.24
N ILE A 221 -7.73 -7.09 -11.12
CA ILE A 221 -8.28 -6.73 -9.80
C ILE A 221 -7.83 -5.34 -9.39
N HIS A 222 -6.55 -5.01 -9.58
CA HIS A 222 -6.04 -3.68 -9.28
C HIS A 222 -6.72 -2.58 -10.09
N ARG A 223 -6.99 -2.83 -11.38
CA ARG A 223 -7.66 -1.85 -12.25
C ARG A 223 -9.12 -1.66 -11.85
N VAL A 224 -9.83 -2.72 -11.48
CA VAL A 224 -11.24 -2.64 -11.05
C VAL A 224 -11.40 -1.95 -9.69
N LEU A 225 -10.46 -2.21 -8.78
CA LEU A 225 -10.47 -1.65 -7.43
C LEU A 225 -9.73 -0.31 -7.31
N GLY A 226 -8.99 0.09 -8.34
CA GLY A 226 -8.15 1.29 -8.35
C GLY A 226 -6.97 1.18 -7.39
N LEU A 227 -6.22 0.08 -7.40
CA LEU A 227 -5.13 -0.19 -6.45
C LEU A 227 -3.74 0.19 -6.97
N ASN A 228 -3.68 0.85 -8.12
CA ASN A 228 -2.44 1.28 -8.73
C ASN A 228 -2.58 2.71 -9.28
N ASP A 229 -1.46 3.27 -9.77
CA ASP A 229 -1.42 4.62 -10.35
C ASP A 229 -2.14 4.71 -11.70
N GLU A 230 -2.78 3.63 -12.15
CA GLU A 230 -3.51 3.59 -13.40
C GLU A 230 -5.01 3.87 -13.17
N PRO A 231 -5.71 4.57 -14.09
CA PRO A 231 -7.11 4.96 -13.88
C PRO A 231 -8.07 3.79 -13.62
N ARG A 232 -8.82 3.81 -12.52
CA ARG A 232 -9.80 2.74 -12.21
C ARG A 232 -10.70 2.43 -13.41
N MET A 233 -10.92 1.14 -13.66
CA MET A 233 -11.78 0.63 -14.72
C MET A 233 -13.08 0.04 -14.13
N PRO A 234 -14.21 0.11 -14.86
CA PRO A 234 -14.39 0.82 -16.12
C PRO A 234 -14.43 2.34 -15.95
N LEU A 235 -13.94 3.09 -16.94
CA LEU A 235 -13.81 4.57 -16.88
C LEU A 235 -15.15 5.32 -16.70
N ASN A 236 -16.27 4.66 -17.01
CA ASN A 236 -17.61 5.28 -17.04
C ASN A 236 -18.48 4.92 -15.83
N HIS A 237 -17.89 4.47 -14.72
CA HIS A 237 -18.63 4.22 -13.47
C HIS A 237 -18.34 5.35 -12.45
N PRO A 238 -19.36 5.93 -11.78
CA PRO A 238 -19.14 6.92 -10.72
C PRO A 238 -18.33 6.37 -9.53
#